data_AF-A0A1G9X4D7-F1
#
_entry.id   AF-A0A1G9X4D7-F1
#
_cell.length_a   1.000
_cell.length_b   1.000
_cell.length_c   1.000
_cell.angle_alpha   90.00
_cell.angle_beta   90.00
_cell.angle_gamma   90.00
#
_symmetry.space_group_name_H-M   'P 1'
#
loop_
_entity.id
_entity.type
_entity.pdbx_description
1 polymer ?
#
loop_
_entity_poly.entity_id
_entity_poly.type
_entity_poly.pdbx_seq_one_letter_code
_entity_poly.pdbx_strand_id
1 'polypeptide(L)'
;MKHFIAYSLVITLVIGACSKKKDPQPDKPPVDSTKDSVGKDVRDSVYFVAKELYLWNENLPKHVIFKPTSYDSAEAVMLKVRTYSPLGTNGKNLDRWSFAMKKSVYDKVSSGISGDFGVSFGWAPGTANDLRIASVYKNSDAGVKGVTRGWKVVSMNGVAATSANVAALNTALQGSSIDFAFQKPDGTQQTLTIKRTEYQINPVLTRKIIEQNGKKIGYVAFETFFSTTAEAALKEAFSYFKTNGVTELIFDERYNGGGYVSVAERAANWIVPQSAAGKLMYKDSHNSAYASWNKTKNFDTALPAENLNLSRVFFIATGNSASASELLINVLTPYLTVKIIGNTTYGKPAGYYPIPVMNYYSLPLAVKQVNANNYGDYYEGLKADRTQVDGVTYDWGDPKEPCVADALAFIANGSFPAASGGRLAAEQESAPKVQAETPFRGAVLAAPKGIRLK
;
A
#
# COMPACT_ATOMS: atom_id res chain seq x y z
N MET A 1 87.31 -25.72 -60.74
CA MET A 1 88.21 -24.59 -60.45
C MET A 1 87.47 -23.60 -59.55
N LYS A 2 88.12 -23.23 -58.44
CA LYS A 2 87.90 -22.05 -57.59
C LYS A 2 86.58 -21.94 -56.79
N HIS A 3 86.78 -22.21 -55.50
CA HIS A 3 86.08 -21.81 -54.27
C HIS A 3 85.40 -20.41 -54.28
N PHE A 4 84.29 -20.20 -53.54
CA PHE A 4 84.23 -19.78 -52.11
C PHE A 4 82.78 -19.44 -51.69
N ILE A 5 82.32 -20.09 -50.62
CA ILE A 5 81.58 -19.62 -49.42
C ILE A 5 80.29 -18.77 -49.52
N ALA A 6 79.31 -19.27 -48.76
CA ALA A 6 78.03 -18.72 -48.35
C ALA A 6 78.11 -17.56 -47.33
N TYR A 7 77.12 -16.67 -47.32
CA TYR A 7 76.44 -16.21 -46.09
C TYR A 7 75.05 -15.63 -46.39
N SER A 8 74.18 -15.81 -45.41
CA SER A 8 72.72 -15.67 -45.34
C SER A 8 72.12 -14.29 -45.56
N LEU A 9 70.84 -14.23 -45.99
CA LEU A 9 69.82 -13.36 -45.38
C LEU A 9 68.40 -13.89 -45.64
N VAL A 10 67.66 -14.13 -44.57
CA VAL A 10 66.24 -14.51 -44.56
C VAL A 10 65.39 -13.24 -44.69
N ILE A 11 64.48 -13.19 -45.67
CA ILE A 11 63.42 -12.18 -45.77
C ILE A 11 62.07 -12.89 -45.94
N THR A 12 61.19 -12.69 -44.95
CA THR A 12 59.84 -13.23 -44.86
C THR A 12 58.86 -12.40 -45.69
N LEU A 13 58.04 -13.08 -46.50
CA LEU A 13 56.97 -12.52 -47.32
C LEU A 13 55.83 -11.91 -46.48
N VAL A 14 55.40 -10.69 -46.82
CA VAL A 14 54.14 -10.08 -46.37
C VAL A 14 53.15 -10.11 -47.54
N ILE A 15 51.99 -10.75 -47.33
CA ILE A 15 50.89 -10.80 -48.29
C ILE A 15 49.91 -9.68 -47.96
N GLY A 16 49.73 -8.73 -48.89
CA GLY A 16 48.72 -7.68 -48.81
C GLY A 16 47.38 -8.12 -49.38
N ALA A 17 46.29 -7.81 -48.68
CA ALA A 17 44.91 -7.99 -49.16
C ALA A 17 44.19 -6.63 -49.19
N CYS A 18 43.55 -6.36 -50.34
CA CYS A 18 42.93 -5.10 -50.72
C CYS A 18 41.65 -4.77 -49.94
N SER A 19 41.51 -3.51 -49.54
CA SER A 19 40.35 -2.88 -48.92
C SER A 19 39.33 -2.40 -49.96
N LYS A 20 38.05 -2.77 -49.76
CA LYS A 20 36.91 -2.20 -50.51
C LYS A 20 36.59 -0.79 -50.00
N LYS A 21 36.55 0.19 -50.91
CA LYS A 21 36.07 1.56 -50.67
C LYS A 21 34.59 1.55 -50.31
N LYS A 22 34.21 2.28 -49.24
CA LYS A 22 32.83 2.66 -48.91
C LYS A 22 32.62 4.11 -49.35
N ASP A 23 31.47 4.39 -49.96
CA ASP A 23 31.05 5.75 -50.33
C ASP A 23 30.96 6.69 -49.11
N PRO A 24 31.21 8.00 -49.27
CA PRO A 24 31.09 8.97 -48.19
C PRO A 24 29.61 9.24 -47.90
N GLN A 25 29.17 8.86 -46.71
CA GLN A 25 27.89 9.23 -46.15
C GLN A 25 27.95 10.71 -45.72
N PRO A 26 26.96 11.57 -46.04
CA PRO A 26 26.99 12.96 -45.63
C PRO A 26 27.03 13.07 -44.11
N ASP A 27 27.92 13.94 -43.61
CA ASP A 27 28.13 14.22 -42.21
C ASP A 27 26.79 14.52 -41.53
N LYS A 28 26.45 13.71 -40.51
CA LYS A 28 25.37 14.06 -39.60
C LYS A 28 25.75 15.39 -38.94
N PRO A 29 24.88 16.40 -38.93
CA PRO A 29 25.13 17.61 -38.17
C PRO A 29 25.40 17.25 -36.71
N PRO A 30 26.26 18.00 -36.00
CA PRO A 30 26.65 17.68 -34.63
C PRO A 30 25.39 17.49 -33.80
N VAL A 31 25.30 16.32 -33.16
CA VAL A 31 24.26 16.04 -32.18
C VAL A 31 24.46 17.05 -31.06
N ASP A 32 23.55 18.01 -30.99
CA ASP A 32 23.41 18.90 -29.84
C ASP A 32 23.26 18.04 -28.58
N SER A 33 24.29 18.06 -27.74
CA SER A 33 24.39 17.26 -26.52
C SER A 33 23.57 17.83 -25.35
N THR A 34 22.54 18.64 -25.63
CA THR A 34 21.64 19.22 -24.62
C THR A 34 20.36 18.40 -24.39
N LYS A 35 20.33 17.12 -24.78
CA LYS A 35 19.30 16.20 -24.29
C LYS A 35 19.67 15.75 -22.89
N ASP A 36 19.04 16.36 -21.89
CA ASP A 36 19.13 16.03 -20.47
C ASP A 36 18.99 14.52 -20.25
N SER A 37 20.14 13.83 -20.16
CA SER A 37 20.18 12.49 -19.60
C SER A 37 19.80 12.62 -18.13
N VAL A 38 18.81 11.85 -17.69
CA VAL A 38 18.59 11.49 -16.28
C VAL A 38 19.96 11.42 -15.57
N GLY A 39 20.12 12.25 -14.54
CA GLY A 39 21.43 12.59 -13.98
C GLY A 39 22.24 11.38 -13.53
N LYS A 40 23.58 11.50 -13.56
CA LYS A 40 24.50 10.47 -13.02
C LYS A 40 24.30 10.21 -11.52
N ASP A 41 23.45 11.00 -10.84
CA ASP A 41 23.09 10.90 -9.44
C ASP A 41 21.60 10.54 -9.28
N VAL A 42 21.30 9.64 -8.35
CA VAL A 42 19.93 9.22 -8.08
C VAL A 42 19.07 10.36 -7.54
N ARG A 43 19.64 11.31 -6.79
CA ARG A 43 18.95 12.47 -6.24
C ARG A 43 18.45 13.40 -7.34
N ASP A 44 19.28 13.62 -8.36
CA ASP A 44 18.87 14.34 -9.56
C ASP A 44 17.77 13.59 -10.30
N SER A 45 17.96 12.29 -10.50
CA SER A 45 17.02 11.44 -11.22
C SER A 45 15.62 11.42 -10.59
N VAL A 46 15.51 11.24 -9.27
CA VAL A 46 14.21 11.26 -8.58
C VAL A 46 13.55 12.64 -8.65
N TYR A 47 14.34 13.72 -8.61
CA TYR A 47 13.82 15.08 -8.73
C TYR A 47 13.29 15.37 -10.13
N PHE A 48 13.99 14.93 -11.19
CA PHE A 48 13.50 15.09 -12.56
C PHE A 48 12.18 14.36 -12.79
N VAL A 49 12.05 13.13 -12.28
CA VAL A 49 10.75 12.42 -12.31
C VAL A 49 9.66 13.22 -11.59
N ALA A 50 9.95 13.82 -10.43
CA ALA A 50 9.00 14.66 -9.72
C ALA A 50 8.64 15.95 -10.50
N LYS A 51 9.63 16.61 -11.14
CA LYS A 51 9.39 17.78 -12.00
C LYS A 51 8.44 17.51 -13.16
N GLU A 52 8.31 16.26 -13.57
CA GLU A 52 7.42 15.86 -14.63
C GLU A 52 6.06 15.38 -14.14
N LEU A 53 6.05 14.38 -13.27
CA LEU A 53 4.83 13.63 -12.94
C LEU A 53 4.08 14.14 -11.73
N TYR A 54 4.72 14.91 -10.84
CA TYR A 54 4.08 15.37 -9.62
C TYR A 54 2.81 16.17 -9.94
N LEU A 55 1.73 15.94 -9.17
CA LEU A 55 0.45 16.62 -9.36
C LEU A 55 0.58 18.15 -9.35
N TRP A 56 1.54 18.66 -8.55
CA TRP A 56 1.83 20.08 -8.41
C TRP A 56 3.24 20.42 -8.92
N ASN A 57 3.63 19.82 -10.04
CA ASN A 57 4.96 19.99 -10.64
C ASN A 57 5.33 21.45 -10.97
N GLU A 58 4.34 22.30 -11.24
CA GLU A 58 4.51 23.73 -11.49
C GLU A 58 5.02 24.49 -10.24
N ASN A 59 4.72 24.00 -9.03
CA ASN A 59 5.23 24.57 -7.78
C ASN A 59 6.68 24.20 -7.48
N LEU A 60 7.23 23.18 -8.16
CA LEU A 60 8.59 22.74 -7.92
C LEU A 60 9.61 23.70 -8.57
N PRO A 61 10.63 24.17 -7.83
CA PRO A 61 11.60 25.12 -8.35
C PRO A 61 12.44 24.53 -9.50
N LYS A 62 13.16 25.38 -10.22
CA LYS A 62 14.13 24.91 -11.22
C LYS A 62 15.22 24.07 -10.55
N HIS A 63 15.77 23.09 -11.28
CA HIS A 63 16.82 22.19 -10.78
C HIS A 63 17.99 22.95 -10.13
N VAL A 64 18.48 24.00 -10.79
CA VAL A 64 19.59 24.85 -10.28
C VAL A 64 19.30 25.56 -8.95
N ILE A 65 18.03 25.75 -8.62
CA ILE A 65 17.59 26.34 -7.35
C ILE A 65 17.37 25.24 -6.30
N PHE A 66 16.72 24.14 -6.68
CA PHE A 66 16.47 23.02 -5.77
C PHE A 66 17.76 22.34 -5.31
N LYS A 67 18.71 22.17 -6.23
CA LYS A 67 20.01 21.49 -6.07
C LYS A 67 19.86 20.10 -5.44
N PRO A 68 19.28 19.10 -6.13
CA PRO A 68 18.98 17.79 -5.54
C PRO A 68 20.20 17.07 -4.94
N THR A 69 21.39 17.29 -5.49
CA THR A 69 22.65 16.73 -5.00
C THR A 69 23.12 17.30 -3.66
N SER A 70 22.51 18.37 -3.14
CA SER A 70 22.81 18.91 -1.81
C SER A 70 22.07 18.19 -0.67
N TYR A 71 21.18 17.25 -0.97
CA TYR A 71 20.46 16.47 0.04
C TYR A 71 21.16 15.13 0.30
N ASP A 72 21.00 14.59 1.52
CA ASP A 72 21.70 13.37 1.95
C ASP A 72 21.30 12.11 1.16
N SER A 73 20.07 12.06 0.65
CA SER A 73 19.54 10.88 -0.06
C SER A 73 18.42 11.22 -1.04
N ALA A 74 18.05 10.24 -1.87
CA ALA A 74 16.90 10.32 -2.77
C ALA A 74 15.58 10.48 -1.98
N GLU A 75 15.47 9.82 -0.82
CA GLU A 75 14.36 9.96 0.09
C GLU A 75 14.25 11.38 0.63
N ALA A 76 15.38 12.00 1.02
CA ALA A 76 15.42 13.38 1.49
C ALA A 76 14.98 14.38 0.41
N VAL A 77 15.35 14.14 -0.85
CA VAL A 77 14.83 14.91 -2.00
C VAL A 77 13.31 14.83 -2.06
N MET A 78 12.74 13.63 -1.99
CA MET A 78 11.28 13.45 -2.08
C MET A 78 10.54 14.02 -0.86
N LEU A 79 11.13 13.94 0.35
CA LEU A 79 10.60 14.63 1.53
C LEU A 79 10.54 16.15 1.31
N LYS A 80 11.53 16.73 0.65
CA LYS A 80 11.50 18.16 0.30
C LYS A 80 10.48 18.46 -0.80
N VAL A 81 10.32 17.60 -1.82
CA VAL A 81 9.29 17.73 -2.87
C VAL A 81 7.88 17.88 -2.29
N ARG A 82 7.54 17.12 -1.25
CA ARG A 82 6.24 17.20 -0.54
C ARG A 82 5.89 18.61 -0.10
N THR A 83 6.89 19.40 0.29
CA THR A 83 6.71 20.77 0.82
C THR A 83 6.25 21.80 -0.22
N TYR A 84 6.21 21.42 -1.50
CA TYR A 84 5.72 22.26 -2.60
C TYR A 84 4.29 21.92 -3.03
N SER A 85 3.60 21.01 -2.34
CA SER A 85 2.15 20.88 -2.52
C SER A 85 1.41 22.11 -1.98
N PRO A 86 0.19 22.39 -2.45
CA PRO A 86 -0.69 23.36 -1.80
C PRO A 86 -0.96 23.00 -0.35
N LEU A 87 -1.37 24.00 0.43
CA LEU A 87 -1.87 23.78 1.78
C LEU A 87 -3.32 23.29 1.74
N GLY A 88 -3.64 22.29 2.54
CA GLY A 88 -5.01 21.88 2.84
C GLY A 88 -5.70 22.81 3.82
N THR A 89 -6.94 22.49 4.18
CA THR A 89 -7.76 23.30 5.10
C THR A 89 -7.19 23.36 6.52
N ASN A 90 -6.33 22.41 6.88
CA ASN A 90 -5.62 22.37 8.16
C ASN A 90 -4.30 23.16 8.15
N GLY A 91 -3.99 23.88 7.08
CA GLY A 91 -2.76 24.66 6.92
C GLY A 91 -1.50 23.83 6.67
N LYS A 92 -1.62 22.51 6.44
CA LYS A 92 -0.50 21.61 6.12
C LYS A 92 -0.45 21.29 4.63
N ASN A 93 0.74 21.00 4.14
CA ASN A 93 0.97 20.50 2.78
C ASN A 93 0.10 19.26 2.49
N LEU A 94 -0.59 19.27 1.35
CA LEU A 94 -1.46 18.17 0.92
C LEU A 94 -0.68 16.90 0.62
N ASP A 95 0.54 17.01 0.07
CA ASP A 95 1.40 15.86 -0.12
C ASP A 95 2.10 15.48 1.19
N ARG A 96 1.74 14.32 1.70
CA ARG A 96 2.40 13.70 2.85
C ARG A 96 3.12 12.41 2.47
N TRP A 97 3.19 12.08 1.18
CA TRP A 97 3.37 10.71 0.75
C TRP A 97 4.38 10.49 -0.38
N SER A 98 4.75 11.48 -1.21
CA SER A 98 5.73 11.25 -2.30
C SER A 98 7.06 10.73 -1.78
N PHE A 99 7.62 9.66 -2.33
CA PHE A 99 8.83 9.03 -1.77
C PHE A 99 9.72 8.43 -2.87
N ALA A 100 10.93 8.07 -2.47
CA ALA A 100 11.82 7.22 -3.26
C ALA A 100 12.12 5.96 -2.45
N MET A 101 12.39 4.85 -3.13
CA MET A 101 12.73 3.59 -2.48
C MET A 101 13.67 2.77 -3.35
N LYS A 102 14.63 2.08 -2.74
CA LYS A 102 15.50 1.14 -3.48
C LYS A 102 14.65 0.08 -4.18
N LYS A 103 14.96 -0.22 -5.44
CA LYS A 103 14.25 -1.22 -6.25
C LYS A 103 14.20 -2.58 -5.56
N SER A 104 15.33 -3.03 -5.02
CA SER A 104 15.43 -4.32 -4.33
C SER A 104 14.51 -4.44 -3.12
N VAL A 105 14.22 -3.33 -2.43
CA VAL A 105 13.26 -3.31 -1.32
C VAL A 105 11.84 -3.28 -1.89
N TYR A 106 11.56 -2.36 -2.80
CA TYR A 106 10.25 -2.19 -3.42
C TYR A 106 9.74 -3.48 -4.08
N ASP A 107 10.58 -4.13 -4.89
CA ASP A 107 10.20 -5.34 -5.64
C ASP A 107 9.84 -6.50 -4.68
N LYS A 108 10.49 -6.61 -3.52
CA LYS A 108 10.13 -7.57 -2.47
C LYS A 108 8.79 -7.23 -1.81
N VAL A 109 8.66 -6.01 -1.28
CA VAL A 109 7.44 -5.64 -0.54
C VAL A 109 6.21 -5.61 -1.45
N SER A 110 6.37 -5.17 -2.69
CA SER A 110 5.29 -5.07 -3.68
C SER A 110 4.85 -6.44 -4.21
N SER A 111 5.69 -7.46 -4.12
CA SER A 111 5.32 -8.86 -4.36
C SER A 111 4.74 -9.55 -3.11
N GLY A 112 4.65 -8.83 -1.98
CA GLY A 112 4.13 -9.38 -0.72
C GLY A 112 5.11 -10.30 -0.01
N ILE A 113 6.41 -10.19 -0.29
CA ILE A 113 7.45 -10.86 0.49
C ILE A 113 7.76 -9.97 1.69
N SER A 114 7.45 -10.46 2.90
CA SER A 114 7.84 -9.81 4.15
C SER A 114 9.06 -10.50 4.76
N GLY A 115 9.79 -9.77 5.60
CA GLY A 115 11.01 -10.20 6.27
C GLY A 115 11.02 -9.86 7.76
N ASP A 116 9.87 -9.99 8.42
CA ASP A 116 9.62 -9.57 9.81
C ASP A 116 9.13 -10.75 10.70
N PHE A 117 8.56 -10.46 11.87
CA PHE A 117 7.96 -11.46 12.78
C PHE A 117 6.53 -11.87 12.40
N GLY A 118 5.93 -11.17 11.43
CA GLY A 118 4.57 -11.31 10.94
C GLY A 118 3.48 -11.01 11.94
N VAL A 119 3.76 -10.12 12.89
CA VAL A 119 2.78 -9.61 13.86
C VAL A 119 2.76 -8.08 13.84
N SER A 120 1.58 -7.52 14.08
CA SER A 120 1.41 -6.12 14.47
C SER A 120 0.82 -6.01 15.87
N PHE A 121 0.90 -4.84 16.47
CA PHE A 121 0.48 -4.61 17.85
C PHE A 121 -0.53 -3.47 17.97
N GLY A 122 -1.41 -3.56 18.96
CA GLY A 122 -2.36 -2.52 19.32
C GLY A 122 -2.64 -2.52 20.83
N TRP A 123 -2.87 -1.35 21.40
CA TRP A 123 -3.26 -1.23 22.81
C TRP A 123 -4.75 -1.52 22.95
N ALA A 124 -5.13 -2.25 24.01
CA ALA A 124 -6.53 -2.44 24.34
C ALA A 124 -7.19 -1.08 24.67
N PRO A 125 -8.47 -0.87 24.30
CA PRO A 125 -9.15 0.40 24.57
C PRO A 125 -9.16 0.76 26.06
N GLY A 126 -8.92 2.03 26.37
CA GLY A 126 -8.98 2.57 27.74
C GLY A 126 -7.81 2.18 28.65
N THR A 127 -6.74 1.55 28.13
CA THR A 127 -5.54 1.24 28.91
C THR A 127 -4.27 1.28 28.07
N ALA A 128 -3.25 1.98 28.57
CA ALA A 128 -1.92 2.05 27.95
C ALA A 128 -0.96 0.94 28.44
N ASN A 129 -1.46 -0.06 29.16
CA ASN A 129 -0.66 -1.14 29.78
C ASN A 129 -1.13 -2.54 29.36
N ASP A 130 -1.89 -2.62 28.28
CA ASP A 130 -2.39 -3.89 27.74
C ASP A 130 -2.12 -3.98 26.24
N LEU A 131 -0.88 -4.35 25.90
CA LEU A 131 -0.46 -4.53 24.50
C LEU A 131 -1.01 -5.86 23.98
N ARG A 132 -1.72 -5.81 22.86
CA ARG A 132 -2.31 -6.97 22.19
C ARG A 132 -1.68 -7.19 20.82
N ILE A 133 -1.69 -8.44 20.38
CA ILE A 133 -1.47 -8.79 18.97
C ILE A 133 -2.66 -8.26 18.16
N ALA A 134 -2.39 -7.39 17.20
CA ALA A 134 -3.40 -6.75 16.36
C ALA A 134 -3.64 -7.51 15.04
N SER A 135 -2.59 -7.92 14.35
CA SER A 135 -2.68 -8.80 13.17
C SER A 135 -1.55 -9.82 13.19
N VAL A 136 -1.76 -10.97 12.54
CA VAL A 136 -0.76 -12.01 12.35
C VAL A 136 -0.86 -12.57 10.93
N TYR A 137 0.25 -12.62 10.20
CA TYR A 137 0.30 -13.33 8.94
C TYR A 137 0.49 -14.83 9.18
N LYS A 138 -0.41 -15.65 8.64
CA LYS A 138 -0.41 -17.11 8.85
C LYS A 138 0.90 -17.81 8.45
N ASN A 139 1.58 -17.30 7.43
CA ASN A 139 2.83 -17.88 6.90
C ASN A 139 4.10 -17.41 7.63
N SER A 140 3.97 -16.49 8.58
CA SER A 140 5.09 -16.05 9.43
C SER A 140 5.42 -17.07 10.52
N ASP A 141 6.58 -16.94 11.17
CA ASP A 141 6.95 -17.80 12.30
C ASP A 141 5.95 -17.69 13.47
N ALA A 142 5.39 -16.51 13.72
CA ALA A 142 4.31 -16.33 14.70
C ALA A 142 3.02 -17.06 14.30
N GLY A 143 2.63 -16.94 13.03
CA GLY A 143 1.43 -17.58 12.48
C GLY A 143 1.50 -19.11 12.53
N VAL A 144 2.63 -19.70 12.14
CA VAL A 144 2.81 -21.17 12.19
C VAL A 144 2.86 -21.72 13.62
N LYS A 145 3.23 -20.89 14.61
CA LYS A 145 3.18 -21.21 16.04
C LYS A 145 1.82 -20.95 16.69
N GLY A 146 0.83 -20.54 15.91
CA GLY A 146 -0.55 -20.36 16.36
C GLY A 146 -0.80 -19.09 17.16
N VAL A 147 0.07 -18.08 17.07
CA VAL A 147 -0.23 -16.75 17.62
C VAL A 147 -1.42 -16.17 16.87
N THR A 148 -2.40 -15.63 17.59
CA THR A 148 -3.58 -14.99 16.99
C THR A 148 -3.79 -13.58 17.52
N ARG A 149 -4.62 -12.82 16.81
CA ARG A 149 -5.14 -11.53 17.28
C ARG A 149 -5.75 -11.67 18.68
N GLY A 150 -5.61 -10.63 19.51
CA GLY A 150 -6.18 -10.54 20.85
C GLY A 150 -5.32 -11.15 21.96
N TRP A 151 -4.30 -11.93 21.63
CA TRP A 151 -3.33 -12.38 22.64
C TRP A 151 -2.64 -11.17 23.25
N LYS A 152 -2.57 -11.15 24.59
CA LYS A 152 -1.83 -10.14 25.33
C LYS A 152 -0.35 -10.45 25.25
N VAL A 153 0.44 -9.44 24.88
CA VAL A 153 1.88 -9.45 25.07
C VAL A 153 2.15 -9.04 26.51
N VAL A 154 2.75 -9.94 27.28
CA VAL A 154 3.16 -9.67 28.67
C VAL A 154 4.57 -9.09 28.68
N SER A 155 5.49 -9.68 27.91
CA SER A 155 6.84 -9.15 27.73
C SER A 155 7.48 -9.57 26.40
N MET A 156 8.51 -8.82 26.00
CA MET A 156 9.39 -9.15 24.88
C MET A 156 10.83 -9.19 25.41
N ASN A 157 11.51 -10.33 25.33
CA ASN A 157 12.86 -10.53 25.90
C ASN A 157 12.94 -10.10 27.38
N GLY A 158 11.91 -10.40 28.17
CA GLY A 158 11.80 -10.01 29.58
C GLY A 158 11.40 -8.57 29.84
N VAL A 159 11.37 -7.68 28.83
CA VAL A 159 10.89 -6.31 28.96
C VAL A 159 9.36 -6.30 29.00
N ALA A 160 8.77 -5.81 30.08
CA ALA A 160 7.31 -5.73 30.23
C ALA A 160 6.66 -4.88 29.13
N ALA A 161 5.57 -5.36 28.54
CA ALA A 161 4.89 -4.71 27.43
C ALA A 161 3.91 -3.61 27.90
N THR A 162 4.47 -2.50 28.38
CA THR A 162 3.74 -1.30 28.85
C THR A 162 4.08 -0.07 28.01
N SER A 163 3.23 0.95 28.03
CA SER A 163 3.47 2.20 27.29
C SER A 163 4.78 2.90 27.69
N ALA A 164 5.18 2.78 28.95
CA ALA A 164 6.46 3.30 29.45
C ALA A 164 7.69 2.63 28.79
N ASN A 165 7.54 1.40 28.29
CA ASN A 165 8.63 0.59 27.74
C ASN A 165 8.67 0.58 26.21
N VAL A 166 7.83 1.37 25.51
CA VAL A 166 7.71 1.33 24.04
C VAL A 166 9.06 1.45 23.32
N ALA A 167 9.96 2.32 23.78
CA ALA A 167 11.29 2.44 23.19
C ALA A 167 12.11 1.15 23.31
N ALA A 168 12.09 0.49 24.47
CA ALA A 168 12.79 -0.78 24.69
C ALA A 168 12.15 -1.93 23.90
N LEU A 169 10.82 -1.96 23.79
CA LEU A 169 10.10 -2.94 22.97
C LEU A 169 10.45 -2.78 21.49
N ASN A 170 10.48 -1.55 20.97
CA ASN A 170 10.87 -1.26 19.58
C ASN A 170 12.34 -1.60 19.31
N THR A 171 13.24 -1.45 20.30
CA THR A 171 14.62 -1.93 20.21
C THR A 171 14.68 -3.46 20.14
N ALA A 172 13.89 -4.17 20.96
CA ALA A 172 13.82 -5.63 20.92
C ALA A 172 13.32 -6.14 19.54
N LEU A 173 12.40 -5.42 18.90
CA LEU A 173 11.90 -5.69 17.55
C LEU A 173 12.92 -5.53 16.41
N GLN A 174 14.13 -5.01 16.69
CA GLN A 174 15.24 -5.02 15.73
C GLN A 174 16.05 -6.33 15.74
N GLY A 175 15.80 -7.21 16.71
CA GLY A 175 16.48 -8.51 16.81
C GLY A 175 16.05 -9.51 15.72
N SER A 176 16.83 -10.57 15.55
CA SER A 176 16.48 -11.69 14.66
C SER A 176 15.49 -12.69 15.29
N SER A 177 15.31 -12.63 16.61
CA SER A 177 14.31 -13.39 17.36
C SER A 177 13.89 -12.65 18.62
N ILE A 178 12.68 -12.92 19.10
CA ILE A 178 12.16 -12.41 20.38
C ILE A 178 11.53 -13.56 21.16
N ASP A 179 11.83 -13.63 22.45
CA ASP A 179 11.09 -14.43 23.42
C ASP A 179 9.89 -13.62 23.90
N PHE A 180 8.72 -13.93 23.34
CA PHE A 180 7.46 -13.35 23.75
C PHE A 180 6.86 -14.17 24.89
N ALA A 181 6.52 -13.51 25.99
CA ALA A 181 5.57 -14.06 26.96
C ALA A 181 4.17 -13.55 26.60
N PHE A 182 3.25 -14.47 26.35
CA PHE A 182 1.87 -14.15 26.02
C PHE A 182 0.91 -14.58 27.14
N GLN A 183 -0.22 -13.88 27.23
CA GLN A 183 -1.43 -14.36 27.89
C GLN A 183 -2.55 -14.45 26.85
N LYS A 184 -3.14 -15.64 26.71
CA LYS A 184 -4.24 -15.91 25.78
C LYS A 184 -5.57 -15.38 26.30
N PRO A 185 -6.62 -15.28 25.46
CA PRO A 185 -7.95 -14.86 25.90
C PRO A 185 -8.57 -15.72 27.01
N ASP A 186 -8.21 -17.01 27.10
CA ASP A 186 -8.64 -17.93 28.16
C ASP A 186 -7.86 -17.75 29.49
N GLY A 187 -6.91 -16.81 29.53
CA GLY A 187 -6.07 -16.51 30.68
C GLY A 187 -4.78 -17.34 30.78
N THR A 188 -4.63 -18.39 29.96
CA THR A 188 -3.41 -19.22 29.98
C THR A 188 -2.20 -18.45 29.48
N GLN A 189 -1.03 -18.76 30.04
CA GLN A 189 0.23 -18.14 29.63
C GLN A 189 1.01 -19.06 28.70
N GLN A 190 1.73 -18.46 27.76
CA GLN A 190 2.59 -19.18 26.84
C GLN A 190 3.80 -18.35 26.47
N THR A 191 5.00 -18.93 26.59
CA THR A 191 6.21 -18.32 26.09
C THR A 191 6.57 -18.92 24.73
N LEU A 192 6.86 -18.08 23.75
CA LEU A 192 7.30 -18.49 22.43
C LEU A 192 8.49 -17.63 21.98
N THR A 193 9.56 -18.29 21.55
CA THR A 193 10.59 -17.63 20.74
C THR A 193 10.06 -17.49 19.32
N ILE A 194 9.82 -16.27 18.85
CA ILE A 194 9.42 -15.97 17.47
C ILE A 194 10.62 -15.42 16.71
N LYS A 195 10.88 -15.95 15.52
CA LYS A 195 12.00 -15.56 14.66
C LYS A 195 11.54 -14.63 13.54
N ARG A 196 12.45 -13.74 13.13
CA ARG A 196 12.29 -12.95 11.91
C ARG A 196 12.57 -13.87 10.73
N THR A 197 11.60 -14.03 9.83
CA THR A 197 11.74 -14.92 8.67
C THR A 197 11.28 -14.21 7.39
N GLU A 198 11.79 -14.65 6.25
CA GLU A 198 11.23 -14.26 4.96
C GLU A 198 10.03 -15.17 4.65
N TYR A 199 8.88 -14.59 4.31
CA TYR A 199 7.67 -15.34 3.98
C TYR A 199 6.77 -14.56 3.03
N GLN A 200 5.96 -15.29 2.25
CA GLN A 200 4.92 -14.70 1.40
C GLN A 200 3.68 -14.39 2.24
N ILE A 201 3.23 -13.13 2.24
CA ILE A 201 2.02 -12.74 2.95
C ILE A 201 0.76 -13.30 2.27
N ASN A 202 -0.24 -13.65 3.08
CA ASN A 202 -1.64 -13.75 2.65
C ASN A 202 -2.38 -12.50 3.16
N PRO A 203 -2.78 -11.56 2.28
CA PRO A 203 -3.44 -10.34 2.70
C PRO A 203 -4.85 -10.53 3.26
N VAL A 204 -5.50 -11.67 3.01
CA VAL A 204 -6.75 -12.05 3.69
C VAL A 204 -6.39 -12.74 5.01
N LEU A 205 -6.46 -12.00 6.11
CA LEU A 205 -6.15 -12.51 7.45
C LEU A 205 -7.19 -13.53 7.92
N THR A 206 -8.46 -13.27 7.60
CA THR A 206 -9.55 -14.22 7.82
C THR A 206 -10.74 -13.93 6.91
N ARG A 207 -11.59 -14.93 6.72
CA ARG A 207 -12.93 -14.81 6.15
C ARG A 207 -13.91 -15.67 6.95
N LYS A 208 -15.11 -15.16 7.20
CA LYS A 208 -16.16 -15.85 7.98
C LYS A 208 -17.53 -15.58 7.36
N ILE A 209 -18.49 -16.46 7.64
CA ILE A 209 -19.91 -16.19 7.47
C ILE A 209 -20.50 -16.04 8.86
N ILE A 210 -21.15 -14.91 9.10
CA ILE A 210 -21.89 -14.64 10.33
C ILE A 210 -23.37 -14.74 9.98
N GLU A 211 -24.09 -15.62 10.68
CA GLU A 211 -25.53 -15.77 10.50
C GLU A 211 -26.28 -14.98 11.60
N GLN A 212 -27.18 -14.10 11.19
CA GLN A 212 -27.98 -13.30 12.11
C GLN A 212 -29.34 -12.98 11.48
N ASN A 213 -30.44 -13.23 12.22
CA ASN A 213 -31.80 -12.92 11.78
C ASN A 213 -32.13 -13.45 10.37
N GLY A 214 -31.67 -14.67 10.05
CA GLY A 214 -31.87 -15.29 8.73
C GLY A 214 -31.02 -14.71 7.59
N LYS A 215 -30.14 -13.74 7.87
CA LYS A 215 -29.18 -13.20 6.91
C LYS A 215 -27.83 -13.89 7.03
N LYS A 216 -27.16 -14.08 5.89
CA LYS A 216 -25.77 -14.52 5.80
C LYS A 216 -24.87 -13.33 5.49
N ILE A 217 -24.03 -12.98 6.44
CA ILE A 217 -23.16 -11.81 6.42
C ILE A 217 -21.74 -12.29 6.17
N GLY A 218 -21.16 -11.93 5.04
CA GLY A 218 -19.75 -12.16 4.76
C GLY A 218 -18.90 -11.22 5.60
N TYR A 219 -17.89 -11.74 6.28
CA TYR A 219 -16.88 -10.96 6.98
C TYR A 219 -15.52 -11.28 6.40
N VAL A 220 -14.76 -10.26 6.00
CA VAL A 220 -13.37 -10.40 5.55
C VAL A 220 -12.48 -9.39 6.26
N ALA A 221 -11.38 -9.86 6.86
CA ALA A 221 -10.30 -9.00 7.34
C ALA A 221 -9.18 -8.99 6.31
N PHE A 222 -8.91 -7.82 5.72
CA PHE A 222 -8.04 -7.66 4.57
C PHE A 222 -6.96 -6.60 4.83
N GLU A 223 -5.71 -7.06 4.94
CA GLU A 223 -4.59 -6.27 5.47
C GLU A 223 -3.94 -5.34 4.45
N THR A 224 -3.88 -5.72 3.17
CA THR A 224 -3.23 -4.86 2.15
C THR A 224 -3.63 -5.19 0.71
N PHE A 225 -3.80 -4.16 -0.11
CA PHE A 225 -3.84 -4.32 -1.58
C PHE A 225 -2.44 -4.42 -2.19
N PHE A 226 -1.36 -4.26 -1.41
CA PHE A 226 0.03 -4.14 -1.89
C PHE A 226 0.75 -5.49 -1.88
N SER A 227 0.20 -6.45 -2.63
CA SER A 227 0.81 -7.76 -2.83
C SER A 227 0.30 -8.36 -4.14
N THR A 228 1.16 -9.10 -4.85
CA THR A 228 0.75 -9.87 -6.03
C THR A 228 -0.21 -11.01 -5.67
N THR A 229 -0.27 -11.44 -4.41
CA THR A 229 -1.21 -12.46 -3.91
C THR A 229 -2.59 -11.90 -3.55
N ALA A 230 -2.74 -10.57 -3.47
CA ALA A 230 -3.94 -9.92 -2.95
C ALA A 230 -5.21 -10.21 -3.78
N GLU A 231 -5.12 -10.12 -5.11
CA GLU A 231 -6.27 -10.38 -6.00
C GLU A 231 -6.78 -11.81 -5.86
N ALA A 232 -5.87 -12.79 -5.89
CA ALA A 232 -6.22 -14.19 -5.79
C ALA A 232 -6.84 -14.52 -4.42
N ALA A 233 -6.26 -14.01 -3.32
CA ALA A 233 -6.76 -14.23 -1.97
C ALA A 233 -8.16 -13.62 -1.76
N LEU A 234 -8.40 -12.39 -2.25
CA LEU A 234 -9.73 -11.78 -2.19
C LEU A 234 -10.72 -12.52 -3.09
N LYS A 235 -10.33 -12.88 -4.31
CA LYS A 235 -11.20 -13.66 -5.21
C LYS A 235 -11.69 -14.92 -4.52
N GLU A 236 -10.81 -15.66 -3.85
CA GLU A 236 -11.17 -16.86 -3.09
C GLU A 236 -12.18 -16.55 -1.97
N ALA A 237 -12.01 -15.44 -1.25
CA ALA A 237 -12.97 -15.01 -0.23
C ALA A 237 -14.35 -14.66 -0.82
N PHE A 238 -14.38 -13.93 -1.93
CA PHE A 238 -15.64 -13.58 -2.61
C PHE A 238 -16.31 -14.79 -3.27
N SER A 239 -15.55 -15.73 -3.85
CA SER A 239 -16.10 -17.02 -4.31
C SER A 239 -16.73 -17.80 -3.16
N TYR A 240 -16.08 -17.82 -2.00
CA TYR A 240 -16.62 -18.45 -0.78
C TYR A 240 -17.92 -17.79 -0.34
N PHE A 241 -17.98 -16.45 -0.30
CA PHE A 241 -19.20 -15.71 0.04
C PHE A 241 -20.33 -15.95 -0.95
N LYS A 242 -20.02 -15.92 -2.26
CA LYS A 242 -20.98 -16.16 -3.33
C LYS A 242 -21.61 -17.56 -3.22
N THR A 243 -20.78 -18.58 -3.07
CA THR A 243 -21.21 -19.99 -2.96
C THR A 243 -22.10 -20.23 -1.75
N ASN A 244 -21.89 -19.48 -0.67
CA ASN A 244 -22.68 -19.62 0.54
C ASN A 244 -23.91 -18.71 0.61
N GLY A 245 -24.20 -17.92 -0.44
CA GLY A 245 -25.39 -17.07 -0.49
C GLY A 245 -25.32 -15.87 0.45
N VAL A 246 -24.13 -15.27 0.61
CA VAL A 246 -23.96 -14.02 1.35
C VAL A 246 -24.77 -12.89 0.70
N THR A 247 -25.46 -12.11 1.53
CA THR A 247 -26.33 -10.97 1.10
C THR A 247 -25.98 -9.65 1.78
N GLU A 248 -25.05 -9.68 2.73
CA GLU A 248 -24.53 -8.52 3.47
C GLU A 248 -23.02 -8.68 3.60
N LEU A 249 -22.25 -7.60 3.61
CA LEU A 249 -20.79 -7.67 3.70
C LEU A 249 -20.23 -6.68 4.73
N ILE A 250 -19.37 -7.20 5.60
CA ILE A 250 -18.46 -6.45 6.45
C ILE A 250 -17.06 -6.64 5.88
N PHE A 251 -16.50 -5.57 5.30
CA PHE A 251 -15.16 -5.51 4.75
C PHE A 251 -14.26 -4.77 5.75
N ASP A 252 -13.46 -5.51 6.50
CA ASP A 252 -12.57 -4.96 7.52
C ASP A 252 -11.19 -4.66 6.91
N GLU A 253 -10.93 -3.38 6.73
CA GLU A 253 -9.68 -2.83 6.20
C GLU A 253 -9.02 -1.88 7.20
N ARG A 254 -9.26 -2.10 8.50
CA ARG A 254 -8.86 -1.19 9.59
C ARG A 254 -7.37 -0.90 9.67
N TYR A 255 -6.53 -1.79 9.14
CA TYR A 255 -5.07 -1.63 9.09
C TYR A 255 -4.50 -1.47 7.66
N ASN A 256 -5.38 -1.36 6.66
CA ASN A 256 -4.99 -1.46 5.26
C ASN A 256 -4.53 -0.13 4.65
N GLY A 257 -3.21 0.03 4.50
CA GLY A 257 -2.58 1.20 3.88
C GLY A 257 -2.84 1.40 2.38
N GLY A 258 -3.61 0.52 1.73
CA GLY A 258 -3.85 0.54 0.30
C GLY A 258 -2.97 -0.46 -0.45
N GLY A 259 -2.59 -0.10 -1.67
CA GLY A 259 -1.76 -0.90 -2.57
C GLY A 259 -2.18 -0.76 -4.02
N TYR A 260 -2.27 -1.86 -4.74
CA TYR A 260 -2.60 -1.84 -6.15
C TYR A 260 -4.06 -1.40 -6.40
N VAL A 261 -4.24 -0.32 -7.18
CA VAL A 261 -5.56 0.16 -7.59
C VAL A 261 -6.33 -0.92 -8.35
N SER A 262 -5.64 -1.73 -9.15
CA SER A 262 -6.26 -2.84 -9.89
C SER A 262 -6.96 -3.85 -8.98
N VAL A 263 -6.45 -4.09 -7.76
CA VAL A 263 -7.07 -5.01 -6.81
C VAL A 263 -8.31 -4.37 -6.17
N ALA A 264 -8.28 -3.07 -5.89
CA ALA A 264 -9.47 -2.32 -5.46
C ALA A 264 -10.55 -2.29 -6.55
N GLU A 265 -10.18 -2.15 -7.83
CA GLU A 265 -11.13 -2.27 -8.95
C GLU A 265 -11.81 -3.64 -9.01
N ARG A 266 -11.07 -4.72 -8.77
CA ARG A 266 -11.63 -6.09 -8.71
C ARG A 266 -12.60 -6.22 -7.54
N ALA A 267 -12.21 -5.77 -6.35
CA ALA A 267 -13.07 -5.77 -5.17
C ALA A 267 -14.36 -4.98 -5.42
N ALA A 268 -14.26 -3.80 -6.04
CA ALA A 268 -15.42 -2.98 -6.36
C ALA A 268 -16.40 -3.73 -7.30
N ASN A 269 -15.89 -4.41 -8.34
CA ASN A 269 -16.70 -5.23 -9.23
C ASN A 269 -17.35 -6.45 -8.53
N TRP A 270 -16.74 -7.00 -7.49
CA TRP A 270 -17.36 -8.08 -6.71
C TRP A 270 -18.44 -7.61 -5.73
N ILE A 271 -18.43 -6.33 -5.34
CA ILE A 271 -19.37 -5.77 -4.35
C ILE A 271 -20.61 -5.16 -5.01
N VAL A 272 -20.41 -4.40 -6.10
CA VAL A 272 -21.40 -3.48 -6.66
C VAL A 272 -22.69 -4.17 -7.10
N PRO A 273 -23.88 -3.51 -7.05
CA PRO A 273 -25.09 -4.06 -7.62
C PRO A 273 -25.02 -4.17 -9.14
N GLN A 274 -25.82 -5.08 -9.71
CA GLN A 274 -25.93 -5.30 -11.16
C GLN A 274 -26.28 -4.02 -11.92
N SER A 275 -27.01 -3.10 -11.30
CA SER A 275 -27.39 -1.80 -11.88
C SER A 275 -26.19 -0.85 -12.10
N ALA A 276 -25.01 -1.16 -11.57
CA ALA A 276 -23.79 -0.39 -11.80
C ALA A 276 -22.91 -0.94 -12.92
N ALA A 277 -23.22 -2.11 -13.47
CA ALA A 277 -22.46 -2.72 -14.56
C ALA A 277 -22.27 -1.73 -15.73
N GLY A 278 -21.03 -1.60 -16.20
CA GLY A 278 -20.67 -0.66 -17.27
C GLY A 278 -20.69 0.84 -16.90
N LYS A 279 -21.12 1.23 -15.69
CA LYS A 279 -21.12 2.63 -15.24
C LYS A 279 -19.73 3.08 -14.79
N LEU A 280 -19.54 4.39 -14.69
CA LEU A 280 -18.27 5.01 -14.30
C LEU A 280 -17.86 4.64 -12.86
N MET A 281 -16.69 4.05 -12.68
CA MET A 281 -16.09 3.81 -11.37
C MET A 281 -15.33 5.06 -10.90
N TYR A 282 -14.31 5.48 -11.66
CA TYR A 282 -13.53 6.68 -11.37
C TYR A 282 -12.95 7.32 -12.63
N LYS A 283 -12.51 8.57 -12.51
CA LYS A 283 -11.70 9.30 -13.49
C LYS A 283 -10.35 9.65 -12.90
N ASP A 284 -9.28 9.41 -13.67
CA ASP A 284 -7.94 9.87 -13.35
C ASP A 284 -7.77 11.34 -13.75
N SER A 285 -7.06 12.08 -12.92
CA SER A 285 -6.62 13.45 -13.17
C SER A 285 -5.13 13.59 -12.87
N HIS A 286 -4.38 14.04 -13.86
CA HIS A 286 -2.94 14.31 -13.80
C HIS A 286 -2.66 15.82 -13.88
N ASN A 287 -1.38 16.20 -13.80
CA ASN A 287 -0.96 17.56 -14.08
C ASN A 287 -1.14 17.95 -15.56
N SER A 288 -0.99 19.26 -15.85
CA SER A 288 -1.20 19.85 -17.18
C SER A 288 -0.35 19.21 -18.27
N ALA A 289 0.92 18.88 -18.00
CA ALA A 289 1.85 18.26 -18.93
C ALA A 289 1.46 16.82 -19.32
N TYR A 290 0.66 16.17 -18.46
CA TYR A 290 0.27 14.76 -18.55
C TYR A 290 -1.25 14.55 -18.61
N ALA A 291 -2.03 15.58 -18.96
CA ALA A 291 -3.49 15.49 -19.07
C ALA A 291 -3.95 14.42 -20.08
N SER A 292 -3.14 14.08 -21.09
CA SER A 292 -3.42 13.00 -22.04
C SER A 292 -3.42 11.60 -21.42
N TRP A 293 -2.95 11.45 -20.17
CA TRP A 293 -3.01 10.21 -19.42
C TRP A 293 -4.31 10.04 -18.63
N ASN A 294 -5.15 11.08 -18.56
CA ASN A 294 -6.45 11.00 -17.90
C ASN A 294 -7.30 9.93 -18.58
N LYS A 295 -7.86 9.03 -17.77
CA LYS A 295 -8.69 7.92 -18.21
C LYS A 295 -9.93 7.82 -17.34
N THR A 296 -10.97 7.23 -17.91
CA THR A 296 -12.15 6.80 -17.17
C THR A 296 -12.09 5.30 -16.99
N LYS A 297 -12.27 4.83 -15.75
CA LYS A 297 -12.48 3.42 -15.45
C LYS A 297 -13.96 3.20 -15.21
N ASN A 298 -14.57 2.26 -15.92
CA ASN A 298 -15.92 1.80 -15.65
C ASN A 298 -15.88 0.47 -14.87
N PHE A 299 -16.97 0.15 -14.17
CA PHE A 299 -17.26 -1.21 -13.75
C PHE A 299 -17.38 -2.11 -14.98
N ASP A 300 -17.10 -3.40 -14.80
CA ASP A 300 -17.18 -4.39 -15.87
C ASP A 300 -18.63 -4.47 -16.38
N THR A 301 -18.82 -4.49 -17.70
CA THR A 301 -20.15 -4.61 -18.30
C THR A 301 -20.78 -5.97 -17.98
N ALA A 302 -19.96 -7.01 -17.96
CA ALA A 302 -20.31 -8.32 -17.43
C ALA A 302 -19.58 -8.50 -16.10
N LEU A 303 -20.32 -8.34 -15.00
CA LEU A 303 -19.73 -8.47 -13.66
C LEU A 303 -19.21 -9.91 -13.43
N PRO A 304 -18.14 -10.09 -12.62
CA PRO A 304 -17.55 -11.40 -12.37
C PRO A 304 -18.52 -12.38 -11.70
N ALA A 305 -18.26 -13.68 -11.84
CA ALA A 305 -19.07 -14.73 -11.21
C ALA A 305 -19.14 -14.60 -9.67
N GLU A 306 -18.10 -14.05 -9.06
CA GLU A 306 -17.99 -13.79 -7.63
C GLU A 306 -18.78 -12.55 -7.16
N ASN A 307 -19.40 -11.80 -8.07
CA ASN A 307 -20.19 -10.62 -7.71
C ASN A 307 -21.35 -10.99 -6.76
N LEU A 308 -21.41 -10.26 -5.63
CA LEU A 308 -22.39 -10.45 -4.57
C LEU A 308 -23.68 -9.65 -4.78
N ASN A 309 -23.71 -8.72 -5.75
CA ASN A 309 -24.87 -7.89 -6.07
C ASN A 309 -25.46 -7.17 -4.85
N LEU A 310 -24.62 -6.51 -4.06
CA LEU A 310 -25.01 -5.95 -2.76
C LEU A 310 -25.67 -4.58 -2.93
N SER A 311 -26.71 -4.32 -2.14
CA SER A 311 -27.32 -2.98 -2.01
C SER A 311 -26.65 -2.11 -0.94
N ARG A 312 -25.83 -2.71 -0.08
CA ARG A 312 -25.03 -2.04 0.93
C ARG A 312 -23.78 -2.81 1.34
N VAL A 313 -22.80 -2.10 1.89
CA VAL A 313 -21.57 -2.67 2.46
C VAL A 313 -21.14 -1.87 3.70
N PHE A 314 -20.59 -2.58 4.68
CA PHE A 314 -20.01 -1.99 5.88
C PHE A 314 -18.50 -2.12 5.80
N PHE A 315 -17.78 -1.01 5.86
CA PHE A 315 -16.34 -0.98 6.00
C PHE A 315 -15.96 -0.74 7.45
N ILE A 316 -15.04 -1.56 7.98
CA ILE A 316 -14.35 -1.22 9.22
C ILE A 316 -13.03 -0.56 8.80
N ALA A 317 -12.86 0.71 9.16
CA ALA A 317 -11.75 1.54 8.70
C ALA A 317 -11.25 2.46 9.81
N THR A 318 -9.97 2.88 9.72
CA THR A 318 -9.34 3.80 10.68
C THR A 318 -8.38 4.76 9.96
N GLY A 319 -7.66 5.61 10.70
CA GLY A 319 -6.57 6.43 10.16
C GLY A 319 -5.39 5.63 9.57
N ASN A 320 -5.42 4.30 9.59
CA ASN A 320 -4.52 3.42 8.85
C ASN A 320 -5.06 3.00 7.47
N SER A 321 -6.38 3.08 7.27
CA SER A 321 -7.05 2.78 6.00
C SER A 321 -6.76 3.89 5.00
N ALA A 322 -6.04 3.58 3.93
CA ALA A 322 -5.49 4.60 3.04
C ALA A 322 -5.59 4.22 1.56
N SER A 323 -5.70 5.24 0.71
CA SER A 323 -5.42 5.16 -0.71
C SER A 323 -6.30 4.17 -1.48
N ALA A 324 -5.83 2.99 -1.91
CA ALA A 324 -6.66 2.02 -2.63
C ALA A 324 -7.87 1.55 -1.79
N SER A 325 -7.69 1.45 -0.47
CA SER A 325 -8.77 1.20 0.50
C SER A 325 -9.84 2.30 0.45
N GLU A 326 -9.40 3.56 0.52
CA GLU A 326 -10.29 4.72 0.44
C GLU A 326 -10.93 4.88 -0.95
N LEU A 327 -10.21 4.51 -2.02
CA LEU A 327 -10.75 4.48 -3.37
C LEU A 327 -11.90 3.48 -3.46
N LEU A 328 -11.74 2.27 -2.93
CA LEU A 328 -12.78 1.25 -2.91
C LEU A 328 -14.06 1.79 -2.25
N ILE A 329 -13.95 2.41 -1.07
CA ILE A 329 -15.07 3.06 -0.38
C ILE A 329 -15.68 4.17 -1.27
N ASN A 330 -14.82 5.04 -1.81
CA ASN A 330 -15.24 6.23 -2.56
C ASN A 330 -15.99 5.90 -3.86
N VAL A 331 -15.56 4.87 -4.60
CA VAL A 331 -16.16 4.51 -5.89
C VAL A 331 -17.46 3.71 -5.75
N LEU A 332 -17.69 3.06 -4.61
CA LEU A 332 -18.93 2.34 -4.31
C LEU A 332 -20.06 3.27 -3.85
N THR A 333 -19.70 4.38 -3.19
CA THR A 333 -20.65 5.33 -2.59
C THR A 333 -21.74 5.85 -3.55
N PRO A 334 -21.47 6.14 -4.84
CA PRO A 334 -22.52 6.57 -5.78
C PRO A 334 -23.55 5.48 -6.15
N TYR A 335 -23.29 4.20 -5.83
CA TYR A 335 -24.04 3.07 -6.38
C TYR A 335 -24.75 2.20 -5.34
N LEU A 336 -24.32 2.26 -4.09
CA LEU A 336 -24.91 1.50 -2.99
C LEU A 336 -24.73 2.23 -1.66
N THR A 337 -25.44 1.78 -0.63
CA THR A 337 -25.24 2.33 0.71
C THR A 337 -23.91 1.86 1.27
N VAL A 338 -23.00 2.79 1.52
CA VAL A 338 -21.72 2.52 2.18
C VAL A 338 -21.79 3.02 3.62
N LYS A 339 -21.32 2.20 4.56
CA LYS A 339 -21.22 2.56 5.99
C LYS A 339 -19.82 2.34 6.50
N ILE A 340 -19.20 3.39 7.04
CA ILE A 340 -17.86 3.33 7.63
C ILE A 340 -17.97 3.28 9.16
N ILE A 341 -17.40 2.26 9.77
CA ILE A 341 -17.36 2.03 11.22
C ILE A 341 -15.89 2.06 11.67
N GLY A 342 -15.60 2.69 12.81
CA GLY A 342 -14.25 2.81 13.35
C GLY A 342 -13.84 4.27 13.49
N ASN A 343 -12.95 4.78 12.64
CA ASN A 343 -12.54 6.18 12.67
C ASN A 343 -12.38 6.74 11.25
N THR A 344 -12.21 8.06 11.14
CA THR A 344 -11.90 8.73 9.86
C THR A 344 -10.68 8.08 9.21
N THR A 345 -10.75 7.87 7.89
CA THR A 345 -9.66 7.24 7.15
C THR A 345 -8.44 8.16 7.02
N TYR A 346 -7.35 7.67 6.43
CA TYR A 346 -6.07 8.38 6.42
C TYR A 346 -6.04 9.68 5.59
N GLY A 347 -6.84 9.74 4.53
CA GLY A 347 -7.03 10.91 3.68
C GLY A 347 -6.06 11.02 2.51
N LYS A 348 -5.89 9.93 1.73
CA LYS A 348 -5.01 9.90 0.57
C LYS A 348 -5.76 9.63 -0.74
N PRO A 349 -6.29 10.67 -1.41
CA PRO A 349 -7.08 10.53 -2.65
C PRO A 349 -6.24 10.41 -3.94
N ALA A 350 -4.96 10.06 -3.82
CA ALA A 350 -4.02 10.12 -4.93
C ALA A 350 -3.01 8.96 -4.90
N GLY A 351 -2.49 8.65 -6.09
CA GLY A 351 -1.64 7.50 -6.34
C GLY A 351 -0.32 7.84 -7.02
N TYR A 352 0.45 6.78 -7.25
CA TYR A 352 1.79 6.85 -7.83
C TYR A 352 1.90 5.97 -9.07
N TYR A 353 2.87 6.33 -9.91
CA TYR A 353 3.50 5.41 -10.83
C TYR A 353 4.92 5.12 -10.31
N PRO A 354 5.28 3.86 -10.04
CA PRO A 354 6.65 3.52 -9.65
C PRO A 354 7.56 3.69 -10.86
N ILE A 355 8.32 4.80 -10.91
CA ILE A 355 9.20 5.09 -12.03
C ILE A 355 10.62 4.60 -11.71
N PRO A 356 11.14 3.59 -12.45
CA PRO A 356 12.48 3.08 -12.22
C PRO A 356 13.52 4.14 -12.60
N VAL A 357 14.36 4.54 -11.65
CA VAL A 357 15.51 5.42 -11.86
C VAL A 357 16.75 4.82 -11.22
N MET A 358 17.74 4.44 -12.03
CA MET A 358 18.93 3.72 -11.55
C MET A 358 18.52 2.48 -10.71
N ASN A 359 18.99 2.39 -9.46
CA ASN A 359 18.64 1.35 -8.48
C ASN A 359 17.49 1.74 -7.53
N TYR A 360 16.72 2.78 -7.84
CA TYR A 360 15.54 3.24 -7.09
C TYR A 360 14.26 3.25 -7.94
N TYR A 361 13.13 3.32 -7.26
CA TYR A 361 11.90 3.89 -7.81
C TYR A 361 11.71 5.31 -7.27
N SER A 362 11.33 6.23 -8.14
CA SER A 362 10.76 7.53 -7.78
C SER A 362 9.24 7.46 -7.83
N LEU A 363 8.58 7.85 -6.74
CA LEU A 363 7.13 7.79 -6.59
C LEU A 363 6.58 9.16 -6.15
N PRO A 364 6.61 10.19 -7.02
CA PRO A 364 5.85 11.41 -6.79
C PRO A 364 4.36 11.11 -6.88
N LEU A 365 3.56 11.78 -6.05
CA LEU A 365 2.11 11.75 -6.14
C LEU A 365 1.70 12.30 -7.51
N ALA A 366 1.18 11.44 -8.39
CA ALA A 366 1.11 11.72 -9.83
C ALA A 366 -0.32 11.78 -10.39
N VAL A 367 -1.26 11.12 -9.72
CA VAL A 367 -2.64 10.99 -10.19
C VAL A 367 -3.61 11.15 -9.04
N LYS A 368 -4.66 11.93 -9.25
CA LYS A 368 -5.83 12.03 -8.37
C LYS A 368 -6.99 11.27 -9.01
N GLN A 369 -7.80 10.62 -8.19
CA GLN A 369 -8.95 9.84 -8.66
C GLN A 369 -10.25 10.40 -8.09
N VAL A 370 -11.24 10.65 -8.95
CA VAL A 370 -12.57 11.12 -8.55
C VAL A 370 -13.64 10.10 -8.95
N ASN A 371 -14.64 9.89 -8.09
CA ASN A 371 -15.72 8.94 -8.34
C ASN A 371 -16.75 9.46 -9.38
N ALA A 372 -17.84 8.72 -9.58
CA ALA A 372 -18.92 9.10 -10.50
C ALA A 372 -19.59 10.45 -10.20
N ASN A 373 -19.55 10.90 -8.94
CA ASN A 373 -20.04 12.21 -8.50
C ASN A 373 -18.98 13.32 -8.61
N ASN A 374 -17.84 13.03 -9.26
CA ASN A 374 -16.64 13.86 -9.30
C ASN A 374 -16.07 14.20 -7.90
N TYR A 375 -16.32 13.35 -6.90
CA TYR A 375 -15.76 13.51 -5.55
C TYR A 375 -14.46 12.71 -5.39
N GLY A 376 -13.40 13.40 -4.95
CA GLY A 376 -12.10 12.80 -4.65
C GLY A 376 -11.19 13.69 -3.81
N ASP A 377 -11.75 14.62 -3.05
CA ASP A 377 -11.00 15.61 -2.24
C ASP A 377 -10.98 15.27 -0.75
N TYR A 378 -10.97 13.98 -0.42
CA TYR A 378 -10.93 13.47 0.95
C TYR A 378 -9.51 13.52 1.56
N TYR A 379 -8.79 14.64 1.43
CA TYR A 379 -7.43 14.79 1.98
C TYR A 379 -7.36 14.71 3.51
N GLU A 380 -8.48 14.96 4.18
CA GLU A 380 -8.66 14.81 5.64
C GLU A 380 -9.28 13.44 6.03
N GLY A 381 -9.48 12.55 5.06
CA GLY A 381 -10.10 11.23 5.25
C GLY A 381 -11.60 11.20 4.98
N LEU A 382 -12.09 10.00 4.69
CA LEU A 382 -13.50 9.65 4.66
C LEU A 382 -14.00 9.50 6.10
N LYS A 383 -15.01 10.28 6.46
CA LYS A 383 -15.54 10.31 7.83
C LYS A 383 -16.28 9.01 8.15
N ALA A 384 -16.09 8.48 9.35
CA ALA A 384 -16.88 7.37 9.84
C ALA A 384 -18.37 7.77 10.01
N ASP A 385 -19.29 6.91 9.58
CA ASP A 385 -20.70 7.00 9.94
C ASP A 385 -20.91 6.62 11.42
N ARG A 386 -20.03 5.76 11.94
CA ARG A 386 -20.02 5.33 13.34
C ARG A 386 -18.59 5.30 13.87
N THR A 387 -18.28 6.25 14.74
CA THR A 387 -17.02 6.19 15.50
C THR A 387 -17.06 5.05 16.50
N GLN A 388 -16.04 4.19 16.49
CA GLN A 388 -15.92 3.03 17.36
C GLN A 388 -14.44 2.68 17.60
N VAL A 389 -14.12 2.13 18.77
CA VAL A 389 -12.77 1.66 19.11
C VAL A 389 -12.43 0.39 18.34
N ASP A 390 -11.14 0.19 18.09
CA ASP A 390 -10.64 -1.09 17.60
C ASP A 390 -10.57 -2.07 18.77
N GLY A 391 -11.50 -3.05 18.79
CA GLY A 391 -11.59 -4.10 19.80
C GLY A 391 -10.51 -5.15 19.65
N VAL A 392 -9.26 -4.73 19.77
CA VAL A 392 -8.08 -5.57 19.56
C VAL A 392 -8.00 -6.76 20.52
N THR A 393 -8.76 -6.76 21.61
CA THR A 393 -8.90 -7.88 22.56
C THR A 393 -9.74 -9.05 22.03
N TYR A 394 -10.49 -8.84 20.94
CA TYR A 394 -11.31 -9.85 20.29
C TYR A 394 -10.66 -10.34 19.00
N ASP A 395 -10.91 -11.61 18.64
CA ASP A 395 -10.49 -12.15 17.36
C ASP A 395 -11.28 -11.53 16.21
N TRP A 396 -10.74 -11.63 15.00
CA TRP A 396 -11.36 -11.11 13.79
C TRP A 396 -12.77 -11.68 13.56
N GLY A 397 -13.75 -10.81 13.33
CA GLY A 397 -15.12 -11.23 13.04
C GLY A 397 -15.87 -11.82 14.24
N ASP A 398 -15.34 -11.70 15.46
CA ASP A 398 -16.10 -12.00 16.67
C ASP A 398 -17.30 -11.05 16.75
N PRO A 399 -18.55 -11.55 16.87
CA PRO A 399 -19.74 -10.72 17.01
C PRO A 399 -19.72 -9.74 18.20
N LYS A 400 -18.83 -9.95 19.18
CA LYS A 400 -18.62 -9.06 20.34
C LYS A 400 -17.54 -8.01 20.11
N GLU A 401 -16.77 -8.09 19.02
CA GLU A 401 -15.83 -7.05 18.65
C GLU A 401 -16.63 -5.76 18.34
N PRO A 402 -16.29 -4.58 18.91
CA PRO A 402 -17.16 -3.40 18.87
C PRO A 402 -17.57 -2.93 17.47
N CYS A 403 -16.64 -2.93 16.50
CA CYS A 403 -16.97 -2.52 15.12
C CYS A 403 -17.85 -3.56 14.43
N VAL A 404 -17.57 -4.85 14.60
CA VAL A 404 -18.43 -5.94 14.11
C VAL A 404 -19.81 -5.87 14.75
N ALA A 405 -19.90 -5.71 16.07
CA ALA A 405 -21.15 -5.61 16.81
C ALA A 405 -22.03 -4.45 16.32
N ASP A 406 -21.45 -3.27 16.08
CA ASP A 406 -22.17 -2.12 15.52
C ASP A 406 -22.66 -2.38 14.09
N ALA A 407 -21.86 -3.08 13.26
CA ALA A 407 -22.27 -3.48 11.91
C ALA A 407 -23.47 -4.45 11.96
N LEU A 408 -23.38 -5.47 12.80
CA LEU A 408 -24.44 -6.47 13.01
C LEU A 408 -25.72 -5.80 13.53
N ALA A 409 -25.60 -4.86 14.49
CA ALA A 409 -26.74 -4.10 14.99
C ALA A 409 -27.40 -3.25 13.89
N PHE A 410 -26.63 -2.59 13.02
CA PHE A 410 -27.18 -1.86 11.88
C PHE A 410 -27.84 -2.81 10.88
N ILE A 411 -27.23 -3.97 10.61
CA ILE A 411 -27.79 -4.96 9.69
C ILE A 411 -29.16 -5.46 10.15
N ALA A 412 -29.32 -5.65 11.47
CA ALA A 412 -30.55 -6.09 12.12
C ALA A 412 -31.61 -4.99 12.21
N ASN A 413 -31.22 -3.77 12.61
CA ASN A 413 -32.16 -2.74 13.05
C ASN A 413 -32.31 -1.57 12.07
N GLY A 414 -31.43 -1.45 11.07
CA GLY A 414 -31.39 -0.32 10.14
C GLY A 414 -30.73 0.94 10.69
N SER A 415 -30.22 0.91 11.92
CA SER A 415 -29.52 2.03 12.56
C SER A 415 -28.42 1.53 13.51
N PHE A 416 -27.39 2.34 13.74
CA PHE A 416 -26.39 2.06 14.75
C PHE A 416 -26.99 2.15 16.17
N PRO A 417 -26.43 1.42 17.15
CA PRO A 417 -26.78 1.61 18.55
C PRO A 417 -26.53 3.06 19.01
N ALA A 418 -27.26 3.49 20.05
CA ALA A 418 -26.97 4.76 20.71
C ALA A 418 -25.48 4.83 21.10
N ALA A 419 -24.85 5.99 20.92
CA ALA A 419 -23.42 6.14 21.11
C ALA A 419 -23.04 5.97 22.59
N SER A 420 -22.26 4.94 22.91
CA SER A 420 -21.53 4.83 24.17
C SER A 420 -20.13 5.44 24.00
N GLY A 421 -20.03 6.76 24.09
CA GLY A 421 -18.79 7.52 24.34
C GLY A 421 -17.66 7.44 23.30
N GLY A 422 -17.64 8.35 22.33
CA GLY A 422 -16.55 8.49 21.33
C GLY A 422 -15.17 8.92 21.86
N ARG A 423 -15.00 9.12 23.18
CA ARG A 423 -13.71 9.53 23.79
C ARG A 423 -12.63 8.43 23.68
N LEU A 424 -13.02 7.16 23.78
CA LEU A 424 -12.07 6.04 23.78
C LEU A 424 -11.40 5.81 22.42
N ALA A 425 -12.12 6.05 21.30
CA ALA A 425 -11.56 5.88 19.96
C ALA A 425 -10.48 6.92 19.65
N ALA A 426 -10.67 8.16 20.09
CA ALA A 426 -9.67 9.23 19.93
C ALA A 426 -8.41 8.98 20.79
N GLU A 427 -8.58 8.47 22.01
CA GLU A 427 -7.47 8.11 22.89
C GLU A 427 -6.60 7.01 22.28
N GLN A 428 -7.22 5.99 21.67
CA GLN A 428 -6.51 4.89 21.03
C GLN A 428 -5.64 5.34 19.84
N GLU A 429 -6.08 6.35 19.08
CA GLU A 429 -5.29 6.91 17.97
C GLU A 429 -4.04 7.67 18.44
N SER A 430 -4.09 8.25 19.65
CA SER A 430 -2.98 8.98 20.27
C SER A 430 -1.98 8.10 21.03
N ALA A 431 -2.28 6.81 21.20
CA ALA A 431 -1.44 5.89 21.98
C ALA A 431 -0.05 5.67 21.34
N PRO A 432 1.02 5.49 22.15
CA PRO A 432 2.37 5.29 21.63
C PRO A 432 2.45 3.98 20.85
N LYS A 433 3.14 3.96 19.71
CA LYS A 433 3.12 2.79 18.82
C LYS A 433 4.30 1.85 19.09
N VAL A 434 3.97 0.57 19.33
CA VAL A 434 4.93 -0.54 19.25
C VAL A 434 4.86 -1.08 17.83
N GLN A 435 5.94 -0.96 17.06
CA GLN A 435 5.92 -1.26 15.63
C GLN A 435 7.09 -2.16 15.25
N ALA A 436 6.77 -3.33 14.68
CA ALA A 436 7.77 -4.18 14.05
C ALA A 436 8.27 -3.54 12.74
N GLU A 437 7.37 -2.95 11.94
CA GLU A 437 7.67 -2.17 10.73
C GLU A 437 6.56 -1.13 10.45
N THR A 438 6.85 -0.15 9.57
CA THR A 438 5.83 0.78 9.07
C THR A 438 5.20 0.21 7.79
N PRO A 439 3.89 -0.11 7.77
CA PRO A 439 3.26 -0.64 6.57
C PRO A 439 3.24 0.39 5.44
N PHE A 440 3.38 -0.08 4.21
CA PHE A 440 3.25 0.75 3.01
C PHE A 440 1.87 1.44 2.97
N ARG A 441 1.85 2.73 2.64
CA ARG A 441 0.61 3.50 2.44
C ARG A 441 0.55 4.12 1.06
N GLY A 442 -0.27 3.58 0.16
CA GLY A 442 -0.49 4.24 -1.13
C GLY A 442 -1.20 3.45 -2.20
N ALA A 443 -1.70 4.18 -3.19
CA ALA A 443 -2.31 3.66 -4.40
C ALA A 443 -1.23 3.56 -5.46
N VAL A 444 -0.99 2.35 -5.94
CA VAL A 444 0.00 2.06 -6.99
C VAL A 444 -0.75 1.71 -8.25
N LEU A 445 -0.47 2.46 -9.30
CA LEU A 445 -0.99 2.22 -10.63
C LEU A 445 0.13 1.70 -11.53
N ALA A 446 -0.24 0.89 -12.52
CA ALA A 446 0.68 0.56 -13.60
C ALA A 446 0.93 1.82 -14.43
N ALA A 447 2.21 2.13 -14.64
CA ALA A 447 2.61 3.20 -15.54
C ALA A 447 2.02 2.93 -16.95
N PRO A 448 1.45 3.93 -17.64
CA PRO A 448 1.04 3.77 -19.03
C PRO A 448 2.12 3.10 -19.90
N LYS A 449 1.72 2.26 -20.87
CA LYS A 449 2.69 1.65 -21.79
C LYS A 449 3.36 2.75 -22.63
N GLY A 450 4.69 2.70 -22.72
CA GLY A 450 5.47 3.60 -23.58
C GLY A 450 5.75 4.99 -22.99
N ILE A 451 5.72 5.16 -21.65
CA ILE A 451 6.15 6.41 -21.02
C ILE A 451 7.54 6.79 -21.52
N ARG A 452 7.61 7.96 -22.13
CA ARG A 452 8.85 8.72 -22.28
C ARG A 452 8.65 9.96 -21.43
N LEU A 453 9.34 9.99 -20.30
CA LEU A 453 9.55 11.22 -19.56
C LEU A 453 10.28 12.20 -20.49
N LYS A 454 9.85 13.46 -20.46
CA LYS A 454 10.15 14.48 -21.47
C LYS A 454 11.57 15.02 -21.38
#